data_AF-A0AAP2E5A8-F1
#
_entry.id   AF-A0AAP2E5A8-F1
#
_cell.length_a   1.000
_cell.length_b   1.000
_cell.length_c   1.000
_cell.angle_alpha   90.00
_cell.angle_beta   90.00
_cell.angle_gamma   90.00
#
_symmetry.space_group_name_H-M   'P 1'
#
loop_
_entity.id
_entity.type
_entity.pdbx_description
1 polymer ?
#
loop_
_entity_poly.entity_id
_entity_poly.type
_entity_poly.pdbx_seq_one_letter_code
_entity_poly.pdbx_strand_id
1 'polypeptide(L)'
;IVEGPLDKTRINVLKQEPLLVTILRAGLPYFQGFINVFDRADAAFVGAYRDEFAHELTVRTEYITTPALTGREVILVDPMLA
;
A
#
# COMPACT_ATOMS: atom_id res chain seq x y z
N ILE A 1 -4.06 -21.50 15.50
CA ILE A 1 -3.14 -22.16 16.46
C ILE A 1 -1.86 -22.39 15.70
N VAL A 2 -0.74 -21.92 16.23
CA VAL A 2 0.59 -22.09 15.62
C VAL A 2 1.42 -22.97 16.54
N GLU A 3 2.21 -23.86 15.94
CA GLU A 3 3.12 -24.76 16.65
C GLU A 3 4.43 -24.02 16.94
N GLY A 4 4.70 -23.76 18.22
CA GLY A 4 5.96 -23.20 18.68
C GLY A 4 6.93 -24.28 19.12
N PRO A 5 8.20 -23.93 19.40
CA PRO A 5 9.22 -24.89 19.87
C PRO A 5 8.87 -25.59 21.19
N LEU A 6 8.00 -24.99 22.01
CA LEU A 6 7.63 -25.48 23.34
C LEU A 6 6.20 -26.02 23.39
N ASP A 7 5.23 -25.31 22.79
CA ASP A 7 3.83 -25.73 22.76
C ASP A 7 3.04 -25.01 21.66
N LYS A 8 1.83 -25.49 21.39
CA LYS A 8 0.86 -24.91 20.48
C LYS A 8 0.17 -23.70 21.13
N THR A 9 0.25 -22.55 20.46
CA THR A 9 -0.30 -21.29 20.99
C THR A 9 -1.34 -20.69 20.04
N ARG A 10 -2.37 -20.04 20.60
CA ARG A 10 -3.32 -19.23 19.82
C ARG A 10 -2.76 -17.82 19.67
N ILE A 11 -2.52 -17.41 18.42
CA ILE A 11 -2.10 -16.06 18.07
C ILE A 11 -2.98 -15.53 16.94
N ASN A 12 -3.02 -14.21 16.80
CA ASN A 12 -3.63 -13.57 15.63
C ASN A 12 -2.63 -13.59 14.48
N VAL A 13 -3.12 -13.94 13.31
CA VAL A 13 -2.40 -13.87 12.04
C VAL A 13 -3.29 -13.15 11.04
N LEU A 14 -2.67 -12.44 10.09
CA LEU A 14 -3.41 -11.86 8.98
C LEU A 14 -4.12 -12.98 8.21
N LYS A 15 -5.40 -12.79 7.91
CA LYS A 15 -6.17 -13.73 7.08
C LYS A 15 -5.79 -13.60 5.60
N GLN A 16 -5.46 -12.38 5.19
CA GLN A 16 -4.92 -12.05 3.88
C GLN A 16 -3.91 -10.92 4.05
N GLU A 17 -2.89 -10.90 3.21
CA GLU A 17 -1.96 -9.77 3.14
C GLU A 17 -2.66 -8.58 2.49
N PRO A 18 -2.43 -7.34 2.95
CA PRO A 18 -2.98 -6.17 2.27
C PRO A 18 -2.35 -5.99 0.88
N LEU A 19 -2.95 -5.11 0.08
CA LEU A 19 -2.31 -4.51 -1.09
C LEU A 19 -1.76 -3.13 -0.71
N LEU A 20 -0.45 -2.93 -0.86
CA LEU A 20 0.20 -1.64 -0.62
C LEU A 20 0.09 -0.79 -1.88
N VAL A 21 -0.73 0.26 -1.87
CA VAL A 21 -0.86 1.21 -2.98
C VAL A 21 -0.05 2.46 -2.64
N THR A 22 1.06 2.68 -3.33
CA THR A 22 1.95 3.83 -3.05
C THR A 22 1.76 4.94 -4.07
N ILE A 23 1.50 6.16 -3.59
CA ILE A 23 1.45 7.36 -4.43
C ILE A 23 2.86 7.85 -4.72
N LEU A 24 3.24 7.80 -5.99
CA LEU A 24 4.52 8.30 -6.46
C LEU A 24 4.47 9.83 -6.66
N ARG A 25 5.59 10.55 -6.49
CA ARG A 25 6.93 10.06 -6.09
C ARG A 25 7.16 10.05 -4.59
N ALA A 26 6.38 10.84 -3.85
CA ALA A 26 6.61 11.11 -2.43
C ALA A 26 6.53 9.85 -1.56
N GLY A 27 5.65 8.88 -1.89
CA GLY A 27 5.47 7.66 -1.12
C GLY A 27 6.59 6.63 -1.24
N LEU A 28 7.57 6.81 -2.12
CA LEU A 28 8.62 5.79 -2.35
C LEU A 28 9.46 5.47 -1.10
N PRO A 29 9.92 6.44 -0.28
CA PRO A 29 10.62 6.13 0.96
C PRO A 29 9.75 5.38 1.98
N TYR A 30 8.42 5.63 1.95
CA TYR A 30 7.48 4.98 2.86
C TYR A 30 7.28 3.52 2.46
N PHE A 31 7.18 3.24 1.15
CA PHE A 31 7.01 1.88 0.63
C PHE A 31 8.04 0.90 1.21
N GLN A 32 9.31 1.30 1.33
CA GLN A 32 10.36 0.46 1.91
C GLN A 32 10.06 0.07 3.38
N GLY A 33 9.51 0.99 4.17
CA GLY A 33 9.09 0.70 5.53
C GLY A 33 7.89 -0.24 5.59
N PHE A 34 6.88 0.01 4.75
CA PHE A 34 5.67 -0.81 4.70
C PHE A 34 5.96 -2.24 4.25
N ILE A 35 6.78 -2.44 3.20
CA ILE A 35 7.12 -3.79 2.74
C ILE A 35 8.01 -4.55 3.73
N ASN A 36 8.75 -3.86 4.60
CA ASN A 36 9.48 -4.53 5.68
C ASN A 36 8.55 -5.04 6.79
N VAL A 37 7.35 -4.46 6.94
CA VAL A 37 6.33 -4.87 7.93
C VAL A 37 5.37 -5.90 7.33
N PHE A 38 4.93 -5.68 6.10
CA PHE A 38 4.06 -6.58 5.34
C PHE A 38 4.87 -7.21 4.20
N ASP A 39 5.84 -8.06 4.58
CA ASP A 39 6.83 -8.69 3.69
C ASP A 39 6.24 -9.59 2.59
N ARG A 40 4.95 -9.92 2.72
CA ARG A 40 4.19 -10.75 1.78
C ARG A 40 3.08 -9.98 1.06
N ALA A 41 2.95 -8.68 1.32
CA ALA A 41 1.95 -7.87 0.64
C ALA A 41 2.29 -7.68 -0.84
N ASP A 42 1.24 -7.67 -1.66
CA ASP A 42 1.37 -7.20 -3.03
C ASP A 42 1.62 -5.68 -3.03
N ALA A 43 2.24 -5.19 -4.11
CA ALA A 43 2.49 -3.77 -4.30
C ALA A 43 1.77 -3.22 -5.54
N ALA A 44 1.30 -2.00 -5.43
CA ALA A 44 0.77 -1.19 -6.51
C ALA A 44 1.36 0.23 -6.43
N PHE A 45 1.54 0.85 -7.59
CA PHE A 45 2.11 2.19 -7.71
C PHE A 45 1.22 3.06 -8.57
N VAL A 46 0.95 4.26 -8.06
CA VAL A 46 0.13 5.26 -8.75
C VAL A 46 0.97 6.51 -8.95
N GLY A 47 1.27 6.84 -10.20
CA GLY A 47 1.83 8.13 -10.57
C GLY A 47 0.71 9.15 -10.68
N ALA A 48 0.64 10.06 -9.72
CA ALA A 48 -0.31 11.16 -9.71
C ALA A 48 0.39 12.49 -9.40
N TYR A 49 -0.04 13.57 -10.04
CA TYR A 49 0.45 14.91 -9.77
C TYR A 49 -0.67 15.93 -9.88
N ARG A 50 -0.46 17.08 -9.26
CA ARG A 50 -1.36 18.23 -9.33
C ARG A 50 -1.13 18.96 -10.64
N ASP A 51 -2.19 19.20 -11.40
CA ASP A 51 -2.16 20.10 -12.55
C ASP A 51 -2.02 21.54 -12.04
N GLU A 52 -0.83 22.12 -12.22
CA GLU A 52 -0.53 23.47 -11.76
C GLU A 52 -1.17 24.56 -12.63
N PHE A 53 -1.67 24.20 -13.82
CA PHE A 53 -2.26 25.13 -14.78
C PHE A 53 -3.80 25.10 -14.75
N ALA A 54 -4.38 24.14 -14.04
CA ALA A 54 -5.82 24.06 -13.84
C ALA A 54 -6.28 25.12 -12.83
N HIS A 55 -7.40 25.79 -13.15
CA HIS A 55 -8.03 26.77 -12.26
C HIS A 55 -8.58 26.12 -10.98
N GLU A 56 -8.88 24.82 -11.04
CA GLU A 56 -9.36 24.01 -9.93
C GLU A 56 -8.33 22.94 -9.57
N LEU A 57 -8.35 22.47 -8.31
CA LEU A 57 -7.51 21.38 -7.82
C LEU A 57 -7.77 20.11 -8.65
N THR A 58 -6.97 19.92 -9.69
CA THR A 58 -7.09 18.78 -10.60
C THR A 58 -5.89 17.87 -10.40
N VAL A 59 -6.14 16.62 -10.06
CA VAL A 59 -5.10 15.59 -9.98
C VAL A 59 -5.13 14.79 -11.27
N ARG A 60 -3.98 14.71 -11.94
CA ARG A 60 -3.81 13.86 -13.13
C ARG A 60 -3.13 12.57 -12.71
N THR A 61 -3.72 11.45 -13.11
CA THR A 61 -3.08 10.13 -12.99
C THR A 61 -2.41 9.78 -14.30
N GLU A 62 -1.09 9.63 -14.28
CA GLU A 62 -0.29 9.31 -15.47
C GLU A 62 -0.07 7.80 -15.61
N TYR A 63 0.04 7.10 -14.49
CA TYR A 63 0.41 5.69 -14.46
C TYR A 63 -0.21 4.96 -13.29
N ILE A 64 -0.74 3.77 -13.54
CA ILE A 64 -1.21 2.86 -12.51
C ILE A 64 -0.67 1.48 -12.85
N THR A 65 0.07 0.89 -11.91
CA THR A 65 0.34 -0.56 -11.90
C THR A 65 -0.27 -1.15 -10.66
N THR A 66 -1.22 -2.04 -10.85
CA THR A 66 -1.95 -2.67 -9.76
C THR A 66 -2.34 -4.10 -10.14
N PRO A 67 -2.27 -5.06 -9.20
CA PRO A 67 -3.00 -6.32 -9.32
C PRO A 67 -4.51 -6.07 -9.17
N ALA A 68 -5.31 -7.15 -9.24
CA ALA A 68 -6.76 -7.06 -9.05
C ALA A 68 -7.11 -6.53 -7.64
N LEU A 69 -8.00 -5.54 -7.58
CA LEU A 69 -8.40 -4.88 -6.33
C LEU A 69 -9.60 -5.55 -5.64
N THR A 70 -10.40 -6.31 -6.38
CA THR A 70 -11.68 -6.85 -5.89
C THR A 70 -11.46 -7.74 -4.67
N GLY A 71 -12.07 -7.36 -3.54
CA GLY A 71 -11.98 -8.10 -2.27
C GLY A 71 -10.66 -7.94 -1.51
N ARG A 72 -9.73 -7.10 -1.99
CA ARG A 72 -8.47 -6.83 -1.30
C ARG A 72 -8.65 -5.72 -0.27
N GLU A 73 -8.07 -5.89 0.90
CA GLU A 73 -7.82 -4.78 1.83
C GLU A 73 -6.63 -3.98 1.33
N VAL A 74 -6.78 -2.66 1.25
CA VAL A 74 -5.78 -1.75 0.67
C VAL A 74 -5.21 -0.84 1.75
N ILE A 75 -3.89 -0.71 1.76
CA ILE A 75 -3.17 0.33 2.50
C ILE A 75 -2.68 1.36 1.49
N LEU A 76 -3.27 2.55 1.50
CA LEU A 76 -2.84 3.66 0.68
C LEU A 76 -1.68 4.39 1.38
N VAL A 77 -0.55 4.51 0.69
CA VAL A 77 0.69 5.09 1.20
C VAL A 77 0.92 6.42 0.49
N ASP A 78 0.62 7.51 1.18
CA ASP A 78 0.92 8.89 0.76
C ASP A 78 1.44 9.68 1.98
N PRO A 79 2.68 10.23 1.94
CA PRO A 79 3.24 10.99 3.06
C PRO A 79 2.48 12.27 3.40
N MET A 80 1.71 12.83 2.46
CA MET A 80 1.03 14.12 2.67
C MET A 80 -0.41 14.08 2.12
N LEU A 81 -1.37 14.42 2.99
CA LEU A 81 -2.75 14.73 2.62
C LEU A 81 -2.97 16.20 2.96
N ALA A 82 -2.90 17.06 1.93
CA ALA A 82 -2.92 18.52 2.04
C ALA A 82 -4.20 19.13 1.50
#